data_AF-A0A2V8V0Y3-F1
#
_entry.id   AF-A0A2V8V0Y3-F1
#
_cell.length_a   1.000
_cell.length_b   1.000
_cell.length_c   1.000
_cell.angle_alpha   90.00
_cell.angle_beta   90.00
_cell.angle_gamma   90.00
#
_symmetry.space_group_name_H-M   'P 1'
#
loop_
_entity.id
_entity.type
_entity.pdbx_description
1 polymer ?
#
loop_
_entity_poly.entity_id
_entity_poly.type
_entity_poly.pdbx_seq_one_letter_code
_entity_poly.pdbx_strand_id
1 'polypeptide(L)'
;MKPLLIALAAIAQGQNPAPSQSAVQLPNTAAPPKASPAAVAPVPQIPFEPPKVLRIIREFIKPGKTSAHERASMNAVRLLARAKAPANFIGLSAVSGDEEVWFIESHDSFASIEAADTFVGNSPALRWNLNQLEAQDAELVSSTRRLLAVYRKDLSYRGDQLALRLPNTRYFSVVMVGLHPARDAEFSNIVGMVAATYEKVKSDQPLVVYQVVSGSAGLTYLFFSPMPSLQTMDAAAARGRAVREAMGEENAAAMLKTSAEVTATTESLLFALNPRLSYVSREFAALDPDFWTPKPPPKPPVQPGTPDPSPAPGPPGPAAPK
;
A
#
# COMPACT_ATOMS: atom_id res chain seq x y z
N MET A 1 -0.97 15.88 -22.47
CA MET A 1 -0.85 14.43 -22.74
C MET A 1 -1.79 13.69 -21.80
N LYS A 2 -2.56 12.71 -22.31
CA LYS A 2 -3.80 12.19 -21.68
C LYS A 2 -3.52 11.37 -20.40
N PRO A 3 -4.18 11.67 -19.25
CA PRO A 3 -3.88 11.06 -17.94
C PRO A 3 -4.12 9.54 -17.85
N LEU A 4 -5.21 9.01 -18.46
CA LEU A 4 -5.44 7.56 -18.43
C LEU A 4 -4.47 6.77 -19.32
N LEU A 5 -3.81 7.44 -20.27
CA LEU A 5 -2.70 6.86 -21.03
C LEU A 5 -1.48 6.67 -20.10
N ILE A 6 -1.32 7.46 -19.04
CA ILE A 6 -0.29 7.22 -18.02
C ILE A 6 -0.73 6.13 -17.05
N ALA A 7 -2.00 6.04 -16.67
CA ALA A 7 -2.50 4.93 -15.85
C ALA A 7 -2.43 3.58 -16.57
N LEU A 8 -3.09 3.47 -17.73
CA LEU A 8 -3.15 2.25 -18.51
C LEU A 8 -1.86 1.98 -19.29
N ALA A 9 -1.00 2.97 -19.57
CA ALA A 9 0.35 2.75 -20.12
C ALA A 9 1.49 2.80 -19.07
N ALA A 10 1.27 3.16 -17.82
CA ALA A 10 2.14 2.69 -16.72
C ALA A 10 1.85 1.22 -16.40
N ILE A 11 0.59 0.81 -16.58
CA ILE A 11 0.14 -0.58 -16.58
C ILE A 11 0.51 -1.29 -17.91
N ALA A 12 0.70 -0.56 -19.03
CA ALA A 12 0.89 -1.17 -20.36
C ALA A 12 1.72 -0.44 -21.46
N GLN A 13 2.65 0.51 -21.22
CA GLN A 13 3.76 0.96 -22.11
C GLN A 13 4.37 2.35 -21.79
N GLY A 14 5.69 2.39 -21.66
CA GLY A 14 6.52 3.46 -22.25
C GLY A 14 7.10 3.02 -23.61
N GLN A 15 6.94 3.82 -24.67
CA GLN A 15 7.70 3.74 -25.95
C GLN A 15 8.81 4.82 -25.90
N ASN A 16 10.00 4.77 -26.53
CA ASN A 16 10.49 4.20 -27.83
C ASN A 16 12.07 4.19 -27.87
N PRO A 17 12.80 3.89 -28.98
CA PRO A 17 13.13 2.62 -29.68
C PRO A 17 14.53 2.00 -29.36
N ALA A 18 14.80 0.79 -29.89
CA ALA A 18 15.94 -0.14 -29.61
C ALA A 18 17.31 0.23 -30.29
N PRO A 19 18.45 -0.52 -30.11
CA PRO A 19 18.60 -1.92 -30.57
C PRO A 19 19.40 -2.92 -29.67
N SER A 20 18.99 -4.19 -29.79
CA SER A 20 19.77 -5.45 -29.84
C SER A 20 20.69 -5.88 -28.68
N GLN A 21 20.42 -7.05 -28.07
CA GLN A 21 21.22 -8.28 -28.31
C GLN A 21 20.71 -9.53 -27.55
N SER A 22 20.58 -10.60 -28.33
CA SER A 22 20.84 -12.04 -28.11
C SER A 22 20.57 -12.72 -26.77
N ALA A 23 19.74 -13.76 -26.89
CA ALA A 23 19.45 -14.78 -25.90
C ALA A 23 20.65 -15.69 -25.59
N VAL A 24 20.74 -16.15 -24.33
CA VAL A 24 21.39 -17.40 -23.96
C VAL A 24 20.45 -18.14 -23.00
N GLN A 25 20.07 -19.35 -23.40
CA GLN A 25 19.22 -20.27 -22.67
C GLN A 25 20.10 -21.38 -22.08
N LEU A 26 19.92 -21.69 -20.80
CA LEU A 26 20.52 -22.86 -20.14
C LEU A 26 19.48 -23.59 -19.29
N PRO A 27 19.68 -24.89 -19.05
CA PRO A 27 18.58 -25.85 -18.98
C PRO A 27 18.07 -26.15 -17.57
N ASN A 28 16.85 -26.69 -17.60
CA ASN A 28 16.09 -27.39 -16.58
C ASN A 28 16.93 -28.39 -15.75
N THR A 29 16.59 -28.55 -14.46
CA THR A 29 16.13 -29.82 -13.82
C THR A 29 16.34 -29.80 -12.29
N ALA A 30 15.27 -30.11 -11.53
CA ALA A 30 15.24 -31.15 -10.49
C ALA A 30 13.93 -31.04 -9.67
N ALA A 31 13.11 -32.09 -9.72
CA ALA A 31 11.89 -32.24 -8.95
C ALA A 31 12.19 -32.76 -7.53
N PRO A 32 11.52 -32.26 -6.47
CA PRO A 32 11.59 -32.86 -5.14
C PRO A 32 10.58 -34.02 -4.99
N PRO A 33 10.88 -35.03 -4.14
CA PRO A 33 10.04 -36.21 -3.97
C PRO A 33 8.78 -35.95 -3.14
N LYS A 34 7.74 -36.73 -3.46
CA LYS A 34 6.40 -36.74 -2.88
C LYS A 34 6.39 -37.24 -1.43
N ALA A 35 5.63 -36.56 -0.56
CA ALA A 35 5.11 -37.10 0.68
C ALA A 35 3.61 -36.75 0.80
N SER A 36 2.77 -37.75 1.05
CA SER A 36 1.33 -37.59 1.33
C SER A 36 1.07 -37.51 2.85
N PRO A 37 -0.05 -36.90 3.28
CA PRO A 37 -0.06 -36.02 4.44
C PRO A 37 -0.61 -36.66 5.73
N ALA A 38 -0.02 -36.29 6.86
CA ALA A 38 -0.69 -36.38 8.15
C ALA A 38 -1.70 -35.21 8.27
N ALA A 39 -2.88 -35.47 8.81
CA ALA A 39 -3.92 -34.47 9.01
C ALA A 39 -3.46 -33.42 10.04
N VAL A 40 -3.25 -32.18 9.56
CA VAL A 40 -2.92 -31.02 10.39
C VAL A 40 -4.20 -30.22 10.63
N ALA A 41 -4.47 -29.87 11.90
CA ALA A 41 -5.52 -28.91 12.26
C ALA A 41 -5.38 -27.63 11.41
N PRO A 42 -6.49 -26.94 11.04
CA PRO A 42 -6.42 -25.82 10.11
C PRO A 42 -5.53 -24.72 10.69
N VAL A 43 -4.35 -24.58 10.09
CA VAL A 43 -3.53 -23.37 10.21
C VAL A 43 -4.41 -22.24 9.65
N PRO A 44 -4.58 -21.11 10.37
CA PRO A 44 -5.24 -19.94 9.82
C PRO A 44 -4.55 -19.58 8.50
N GLN A 45 -5.24 -19.83 7.39
CA GLN A 45 -4.68 -19.63 6.06
C GLN A 45 -4.64 -18.13 5.81
N ILE A 46 -3.53 -17.65 5.24
CA ILE A 46 -3.51 -16.33 4.62
C ILE A 46 -4.66 -16.33 3.60
N PRO A 47 -5.52 -15.29 3.61
CA PRO A 47 -6.64 -15.23 2.69
C PRO A 47 -6.13 -15.49 1.27
N PHE A 48 -6.71 -16.50 0.62
CA PHE A 48 -6.36 -16.86 -0.75
C PHE A 48 -6.85 -15.82 -1.77
N GLU A 49 -7.54 -14.77 -1.30
CA GLU A 49 -8.08 -13.67 -2.09
C GLU A 49 -7.84 -12.33 -1.39
N PRO A 50 -7.77 -11.21 -2.14
CA PRO A 50 -7.73 -9.88 -1.56
C PRO A 50 -8.93 -9.60 -0.64
N PRO A 51 -8.78 -8.73 0.38
CA PRO A 51 -9.86 -8.35 1.28
C PRO A 51 -11.08 -7.83 0.52
N LYS A 52 -12.30 -8.24 0.90
CA LYS A 52 -13.52 -7.84 0.19
C LYS A 52 -13.80 -6.34 0.34
N VAL A 53 -13.43 -5.76 1.47
CA VAL A 53 -13.60 -4.35 1.79
C VAL A 53 -12.28 -3.78 2.30
N LEU A 54 -11.96 -2.57 1.89
CA LEU A 54 -10.87 -1.77 2.44
C LEU A 54 -11.42 -0.52 3.10
N ARG A 55 -10.89 -0.20 4.29
CA ARG A 55 -10.92 1.17 4.82
C ARG A 55 -9.53 1.76 4.61
N ILE A 56 -9.46 2.82 3.80
CA ILE A 56 -8.20 3.47 3.46
C ILE A 56 -8.18 4.85 4.12
N ILE A 57 -7.18 5.11 4.94
CA ILE A 57 -6.93 6.43 5.53
C ILE A 57 -5.72 7.02 4.80
N ARG A 58 -5.94 8.06 4.02
CA ARG A 58 -4.90 8.84 3.34
C ARG A 58 -4.57 10.06 4.18
N GLU A 59 -3.31 10.22 4.53
CA GLU A 59 -2.80 11.37 5.26
C GLU A 59 -1.78 12.10 4.41
N PHE A 60 -2.07 13.36 4.10
CA PHE A 60 -1.12 14.27 3.47
C PHE A 60 -0.27 14.88 4.56
N ILE A 61 1.03 14.68 4.50
CA ILE A 61 1.97 15.09 5.53
C ILE A 61 2.47 16.49 5.20
N LYS A 62 2.63 17.34 6.23
CA LYS A 62 3.23 18.66 6.06
C LYS A 62 4.69 18.49 5.58
N PRO A 63 5.18 19.30 4.64
CA PRO A 63 6.53 19.17 4.10
C PRO A 63 7.62 19.07 5.17
N GLY A 64 8.50 18.08 5.05
CA GLY A 64 9.59 17.84 5.99
C GLY A 64 9.16 17.24 7.34
N LYS A 65 7.89 16.83 7.50
CA LYS A 65 7.38 16.18 8.72
C LYS A 65 7.25 14.67 8.60
N THR A 66 7.50 14.07 7.43
CA THR A 66 7.42 12.61 7.20
C THR A 66 8.08 11.77 8.29
N SER A 67 9.34 12.05 8.67
CA SER A 67 10.03 11.27 9.72
C SER A 67 9.46 11.48 11.13
N ALA A 68 8.90 12.66 11.40
CA ALA A 68 8.26 12.95 12.69
C ALA A 68 6.92 12.22 12.79
N HIS A 69 6.13 12.27 11.70
CA HIS A 69 4.86 11.57 11.56
C HIS A 69 5.05 10.07 11.73
N GLU A 70 5.99 9.46 11.02
CA GLU A 70 6.24 8.02 11.14
C GLU A 70 6.53 7.60 12.60
N ARG A 71 7.37 8.36 13.32
CA ARG A 71 7.68 8.07 14.73
C ARG A 71 6.47 8.20 15.65
N ALA A 72 5.59 9.17 15.38
CA ALA A 72 4.39 9.39 16.16
C ALA A 72 3.35 8.28 15.88
N SER A 73 3.07 7.98 14.61
CA SER A 73 2.12 6.94 14.20
C SER A 73 2.56 5.53 14.62
N MET A 74 3.87 5.25 14.72
CA MET A 74 4.38 4.00 15.31
C MET A 74 3.86 3.73 16.73
N ASN A 75 3.56 4.77 17.52
CA ASN A 75 2.99 4.59 18.86
C ASN A 75 1.55 4.10 18.78
N ALA A 76 0.77 4.59 17.81
CA ALA A 76 -0.60 4.12 17.56
C ALA A 76 -0.59 2.66 17.09
N VAL A 77 0.31 2.30 16.16
CA VAL A 77 0.51 0.92 15.70
C VAL A 77 0.81 -0.02 16.89
N ARG A 78 1.77 0.33 17.74
CA ARG A 78 2.12 -0.46 18.94
C ARG A 78 0.96 -0.60 19.91
N LEU A 79 0.17 0.47 20.08
CA LEU A 79 -0.96 0.47 20.98
C LEU A 79 -2.07 -0.47 20.48
N LEU A 80 -2.42 -0.39 19.19
CA LEU A 80 -3.38 -1.29 18.55
C LEU A 80 -2.91 -2.76 18.59
N ALA A 81 -1.63 -3.00 18.33
CA ALA A 81 -1.04 -4.34 18.41
C ALA A 81 -1.10 -4.92 19.83
N ARG A 82 -0.77 -4.13 20.86
CA ARG A 82 -0.88 -4.54 22.27
C ARG A 82 -2.32 -4.83 22.68
N ALA A 83 -3.26 -4.03 22.18
CA ALA A 83 -4.69 -4.23 22.42
C ALA A 83 -5.25 -5.44 21.64
N LYS A 84 -4.49 -6.00 20.68
CA LYS A 84 -4.97 -7.03 19.74
C LYS A 84 -6.21 -6.54 18.99
N ALA A 85 -6.13 -5.31 18.46
CA ALA A 85 -7.21 -4.76 17.64
C ALA A 85 -7.57 -5.74 16.50
N PRO A 86 -8.86 -5.87 16.16
CA PRO A 86 -9.31 -6.90 15.22
C PRO A 86 -8.96 -6.60 13.76
N ALA A 87 -8.80 -5.32 13.41
CA ALA A 87 -8.45 -4.89 12.05
C ALA A 87 -6.93 -4.83 11.87
N ASN A 88 -6.41 -5.66 10.95
CA ASN A 88 -5.04 -5.54 10.47
C ASN A 88 -4.98 -4.46 9.38
N PHE A 89 -3.83 -3.81 9.27
CA PHE A 89 -3.57 -2.83 8.22
C PHE A 89 -2.12 -2.83 7.77
N ILE A 90 -1.92 -2.42 6.52
CA ILE A 90 -0.61 -2.08 6.00
C ILE A 90 -0.48 -0.56 5.87
N GLY A 91 0.71 -0.06 6.18
CA GLY A 91 1.11 1.32 5.94
C GLY A 91 1.86 1.44 4.62
N LEU A 92 1.50 2.41 3.79
CA LEU A 92 2.17 2.75 2.55
C LEU A 92 2.72 4.18 2.64
N SER A 93 3.99 4.38 2.35
CA SER A 93 4.62 5.70 2.31
C SER A 93 4.92 6.10 0.87
N ALA A 94 4.51 7.30 0.46
CA ALA A 94 4.70 7.76 -0.91
C ALA A 94 6.20 7.84 -1.26
N VAL A 95 6.54 7.31 -2.43
CA VAL A 95 7.87 7.44 -3.07
C VAL A 95 7.85 8.51 -4.16
N SER A 96 6.65 8.81 -4.69
CA SER A 96 6.43 9.82 -5.72
C SER A 96 5.15 10.60 -5.43
N GLY A 97 5.09 11.86 -5.87
CA GLY A 97 3.93 12.72 -5.65
C GLY A 97 4.05 13.50 -4.35
N ASP A 98 2.90 13.82 -3.75
CA ASP A 98 2.86 14.52 -2.45
C ASP A 98 3.43 13.63 -1.33
N GLU A 99 3.90 14.26 -0.24
CA GLU A 99 4.25 13.52 0.99
C GLU A 99 2.95 12.93 1.57
N GLU A 100 2.63 11.69 1.23
CA GLU A 100 1.43 10.99 1.69
C GLU A 100 1.76 9.65 2.37
N VAL A 101 0.97 9.32 3.40
CA VAL A 101 0.93 8.00 4.01
C VAL A 101 -0.48 7.43 3.89
N TRP A 102 -0.60 6.18 3.44
CA TRP A 102 -1.89 5.48 3.42
C TRP A 102 -1.88 4.32 4.41
N PHE A 103 -2.86 4.28 5.30
CA PHE A 103 -3.18 3.10 6.08
C PHE A 103 -4.32 2.34 5.39
N ILE A 104 -4.07 1.11 4.98
CA ILE A 104 -5.04 0.25 4.30
C ILE A 104 -5.44 -0.86 5.26
N GLU A 105 -6.62 -0.72 5.87
CA GLU A 105 -7.22 -1.75 6.69
C GLU A 105 -7.98 -2.76 5.86
N SER A 106 -7.76 -4.04 6.19
CA SER A 106 -8.39 -5.18 5.52
C SER A 106 -9.64 -5.64 6.26
N HIS A 107 -10.76 -5.77 5.54
CA HIS A 107 -12.06 -6.11 6.11
C HIS A 107 -12.80 -7.14 5.24
N ASP A 108 -13.56 -8.03 5.89
CA ASP A 108 -14.41 -9.01 5.21
C ASP A 108 -15.76 -8.41 4.78
N SER A 109 -16.20 -7.34 5.46
CA SER A 109 -17.47 -6.65 5.22
C SER A 109 -17.49 -5.26 5.86
N PHE A 110 -18.51 -4.45 5.58
CA PHE A 110 -18.71 -3.20 6.33
C PHE A 110 -18.99 -3.43 7.82
N ALA A 111 -19.60 -4.57 8.19
CA ALA A 111 -19.85 -4.92 9.58
C ALA A 111 -18.54 -5.18 10.36
N SER A 112 -17.46 -5.65 9.71
CA SER A 112 -16.16 -5.79 10.39
C SER A 112 -15.50 -4.43 10.66
N ILE A 113 -15.83 -3.39 9.89
CA ILE A 113 -15.43 -2.01 10.19
C ILE A 113 -16.12 -1.54 11.47
N GLU A 114 -17.45 -1.69 11.55
CA GLU A 114 -18.22 -1.31 12.74
C GLU A 114 -17.75 -2.08 13.98
N ALA A 115 -17.42 -3.37 13.84
CA ALA A 115 -16.86 -4.17 14.92
C ALA A 115 -15.49 -3.64 15.39
N ALA A 116 -14.62 -3.21 14.48
CA ALA A 116 -13.34 -2.60 14.80
C ALA A 116 -13.49 -1.25 15.52
N ASP A 117 -14.43 -0.41 15.06
CA ASP A 117 -14.73 0.88 15.70
C ASP A 117 -15.34 0.68 17.10
N THR A 118 -16.26 -0.28 17.23
CA THR A 118 -16.88 -0.67 18.50
C THR A 118 -15.84 -1.21 19.49
N PHE A 119 -14.85 -2.00 19.02
CA PHE A 119 -13.75 -2.48 19.86
C PHE A 119 -12.97 -1.32 20.50
N VAL A 120 -12.65 -0.28 19.72
CA VAL A 120 -11.99 0.93 20.24
C VAL A 120 -12.94 1.70 21.15
N GLY A 121 -14.19 1.90 20.75
CA GLY A 121 -15.23 2.60 21.51
C GLY A 121 -15.45 2.03 22.92
N ASN A 122 -15.49 0.70 23.03
CA ASN A 122 -15.68 -0.04 24.28
C ASN A 122 -14.41 -0.20 25.12
N SER A 123 -13.28 0.37 24.68
CA SER A 123 -12.00 0.32 25.38
C SER A 123 -11.57 1.72 25.82
N PRO A 124 -12.07 2.27 26.95
CA PRO A 124 -11.88 3.68 27.32
C PRO A 124 -10.42 4.13 27.35
N ALA A 125 -9.51 3.32 27.92
CA ALA A 125 -8.09 3.63 27.97
C ALA A 125 -7.43 3.61 26.59
N LEU A 126 -7.78 2.64 25.73
CA LEU A 126 -7.29 2.55 24.37
C LEU A 126 -7.74 3.78 23.56
N ARG A 127 -9.05 4.08 23.58
CA ARG A 127 -9.63 5.24 22.92
C ARG A 127 -9.01 6.55 23.38
N TRP A 128 -8.83 6.73 24.69
CA TRP A 128 -8.19 7.93 25.22
C TRP A 128 -6.76 8.09 24.70
N ASN A 129 -5.95 7.03 24.74
CA ASN A 129 -4.58 7.08 24.25
C ASN A 129 -4.50 7.31 22.73
N LEU A 130 -5.37 6.67 21.94
CA LEU A 130 -5.44 6.90 20.49
C LEU A 130 -5.82 8.34 20.16
N ASN A 131 -6.78 8.93 20.87
CA ASN A 131 -7.17 10.33 20.67
C ASN A 131 -6.02 11.30 20.99
N GLN A 132 -5.20 11.01 22.00
CA GLN A 132 -4.01 11.83 22.30
C GLN A 132 -2.96 11.73 21.18
N LEU A 133 -2.78 10.54 20.61
CA LEU A 133 -1.87 10.33 19.48
C LEU A 133 -2.40 10.99 18.20
N GLU A 134 -3.69 10.91 17.91
CA GLU A 134 -4.32 11.59 16.77
C GLU A 134 -4.16 13.11 16.87
N ALA A 135 -4.32 13.69 18.07
CA ALA A 135 -4.09 15.12 18.30
C ALA A 135 -2.61 15.52 18.03
N GLN A 136 -1.66 14.64 18.35
CA GLN A 136 -0.24 14.87 18.03
C GLN A 136 0.04 14.74 16.53
N ASP A 137 -0.54 13.74 15.86
CA ASP A 137 -0.39 13.54 14.41
C ASP A 137 -1.04 14.68 13.61
N ALA A 138 -2.13 15.29 14.10
CA ALA A 138 -2.78 16.43 13.45
C ALA A 138 -1.86 17.65 13.29
N GLU A 139 -0.84 17.81 14.15
CA GLU A 139 0.18 18.86 14.00
C GLU A 139 1.15 18.57 12.84
N LEU A 140 1.20 17.33 12.37
CA LEU A 140 2.12 16.83 11.33
C LEU A 140 1.43 16.61 9.98
N VAL A 141 0.10 16.49 9.98
CA VAL A 141 -0.74 16.21 8.81
C VAL A 141 -1.40 17.51 8.31
N SER A 142 -1.42 17.73 7.00
CA SER A 142 -2.10 18.85 6.34
C SER A 142 -3.56 18.53 6.02
N SER A 143 -3.87 17.27 5.69
CA SER A 143 -5.25 16.79 5.54
C SER A 143 -5.33 15.27 5.66
N THR A 144 -6.51 14.78 6.08
CA THR A 144 -6.81 13.35 6.15
C THR A 144 -8.07 13.06 5.32
N ARG A 145 -8.04 11.99 4.53
CA ARG A 145 -9.20 11.49 3.80
C ARG A 145 -9.41 10.00 4.10
N ARG A 146 -10.64 9.63 4.40
CA ARG A 146 -11.04 8.23 4.63
C ARG A 146 -11.86 7.74 3.45
N LEU A 147 -11.48 6.61 2.87
CA LEU A 147 -12.16 5.97 1.75
C LEU A 147 -12.66 4.60 2.18
N LEU A 148 -13.85 4.23 1.70
CA LEU A 148 -14.35 2.87 1.76
C LEU A 148 -14.36 2.30 0.35
N ALA A 149 -13.72 1.16 0.16
CA ALA A 149 -13.58 0.54 -1.16
C ALA A 149 -13.95 -0.94 -1.15
N VAL A 150 -14.58 -1.41 -2.23
CA VAL A 150 -15.03 -2.80 -2.41
C VAL A 150 -14.23 -3.48 -3.50
N TYR A 151 -13.84 -4.74 -3.27
CA TYR A 151 -13.04 -5.51 -4.21
C TYR A 151 -13.85 -5.85 -5.47
N ARG A 152 -13.31 -5.52 -6.64
CA ARG A 152 -13.88 -5.85 -7.96
C ARG A 152 -13.11 -7.01 -8.56
N LYS A 153 -13.43 -8.21 -8.07
CA LYS A 153 -12.82 -9.47 -8.54
C LYS A 153 -13.00 -9.68 -10.05
N ASP A 154 -14.14 -9.26 -10.58
CA ASP A 154 -14.49 -9.31 -12.00
C ASP A 154 -13.60 -8.42 -12.89
N LEU A 155 -12.99 -7.38 -12.31
CA LEU A 155 -12.07 -6.48 -13.00
C LEU A 155 -10.59 -6.75 -12.68
N SER A 156 -10.32 -7.72 -11.81
CA SER A 156 -8.99 -8.00 -11.29
C SER A 156 -8.33 -9.17 -12.03
N TYR A 157 -7.00 -9.18 -12.02
CA TYR A 157 -6.17 -10.23 -12.60
C TYR A 157 -5.23 -10.80 -11.54
N ARG A 158 -5.29 -12.13 -11.32
CA ARG A 158 -4.45 -12.87 -10.37
C ARG A 158 -4.41 -12.26 -8.96
N GLY A 159 -5.56 -11.82 -8.46
CA GLY A 159 -5.67 -11.24 -7.12
C GLY A 159 -5.26 -12.22 -6.00
N ASP A 160 -5.48 -13.51 -6.21
CA ASP A 160 -4.97 -14.60 -5.37
C ASP A 160 -3.45 -14.61 -5.28
N GLN A 161 -2.75 -14.45 -6.41
CA GLN A 161 -1.28 -14.37 -6.42
C GLN A 161 -0.77 -13.09 -5.76
N LEU A 162 -1.50 -11.98 -5.86
CA LEU A 162 -1.18 -10.78 -5.08
C LEU A 162 -1.26 -11.09 -3.58
N ALA A 163 -2.37 -11.67 -3.12
CA ALA A 163 -2.57 -11.97 -1.70
C ALA A 163 -1.48 -12.88 -1.14
N LEU A 164 -1.08 -13.91 -1.92
CA LEU A 164 0.01 -14.81 -1.56
C LEU A 164 1.40 -14.15 -1.54
N ARG A 165 1.66 -13.18 -2.42
CA ARG A 165 2.97 -12.49 -2.54
C ARG A 165 3.05 -11.21 -1.71
N LEU A 166 1.96 -10.79 -1.07
CA LEU A 166 1.89 -9.57 -0.28
C LEU A 166 2.99 -9.47 0.80
N PRO A 167 3.32 -10.55 1.56
CA PRO A 167 4.40 -10.50 2.54
C PRO A 167 5.77 -10.13 1.97
N ASN A 168 6.03 -10.46 0.71
CA ASN A 168 7.29 -10.18 0.01
C ASN A 168 7.22 -8.96 -0.92
N THR A 169 6.08 -8.27 -0.93
CA THR A 169 5.94 -7.01 -1.68
C THR A 169 6.72 -5.91 -0.97
N ARG A 170 7.34 -5.00 -1.73
CA ARG A 170 8.08 -3.84 -1.20
C ARG A 170 7.51 -2.52 -1.69
N TYR A 171 6.91 -2.52 -2.87
CA TYR A 171 6.32 -1.34 -3.47
C TYR A 171 4.95 -1.65 -4.05
N PHE A 172 4.11 -0.62 -4.11
CA PHE A 172 2.87 -0.63 -4.85
C PHE A 172 2.88 0.49 -5.88
N SER A 173 2.54 0.16 -7.12
CA SER A 173 1.96 1.16 -8.00
C SER A 173 0.47 1.18 -7.74
N VAL A 174 -0.04 2.34 -7.32
CA VAL A 174 -1.46 2.59 -7.12
C VAL A 174 -1.89 3.61 -8.15
N VAL A 175 -2.85 3.23 -8.98
CA VAL A 175 -3.50 4.15 -9.90
C VAL A 175 -4.90 4.42 -9.41
N MET A 176 -5.25 5.69 -9.24
CA MET A 176 -6.60 6.13 -8.94
C MET A 176 -7.23 6.74 -10.19
N VAL A 177 -8.44 6.30 -10.54
CA VAL A 177 -9.17 6.80 -11.70
C VAL A 177 -10.53 7.30 -11.24
N GLY A 178 -10.73 8.62 -11.30
CA GLY A 178 -12.04 9.23 -11.09
C GLY A 178 -12.80 9.30 -12.42
N LEU A 179 -14.06 8.89 -12.43
CA LEU A 179 -14.89 8.86 -13.63
C LEU A 179 -15.83 10.07 -13.72
N HIS A 180 -16.17 10.44 -14.95
CA HIS A 180 -17.34 11.27 -15.20
C HIS A 180 -18.62 10.53 -14.74
N PRO A 181 -19.66 11.26 -14.30
CA PRO A 181 -20.91 10.65 -13.87
C PRO A 181 -21.50 9.69 -14.93
N ALA A 182 -22.11 8.60 -14.46
CA ALA A 182 -22.81 7.60 -15.27
C ALA A 182 -21.97 6.88 -16.36
N ARG A 183 -20.65 6.78 -16.18
CA ARG A 183 -19.74 6.06 -17.11
C ARG A 183 -19.20 4.72 -16.59
N ASP A 184 -19.79 4.20 -15.52
CA ASP A 184 -19.31 2.99 -14.83
C ASP A 184 -19.23 1.75 -15.72
N ALA A 185 -20.28 1.49 -16.51
CA ALA A 185 -20.35 0.32 -17.38
C ALA A 185 -19.31 0.38 -18.50
N GLU A 186 -19.17 1.54 -19.15
CA GLU A 186 -18.17 1.77 -20.19
C GLU A 186 -16.75 1.59 -19.64
N PHE A 187 -16.49 2.10 -18.43
CA PHE A 187 -15.21 1.93 -17.77
C PHE A 187 -14.94 0.47 -17.37
N SER A 188 -15.92 -0.22 -16.76
CA SER A 188 -15.78 -1.63 -16.38
C SER A 188 -15.50 -2.51 -17.61
N ASN A 189 -16.12 -2.23 -18.75
CA ASN A 189 -15.88 -2.95 -20.00
C ASN A 189 -14.42 -2.80 -20.46
N ILE A 190 -13.86 -1.58 -20.46
CA ILE A 190 -12.46 -1.38 -20.87
C ILE A 190 -11.48 -2.04 -19.90
N VAL A 191 -11.75 -2.02 -18.60
CA VAL A 191 -10.91 -2.69 -17.61
C VAL A 191 -10.97 -4.21 -17.78
N GLY A 192 -12.15 -4.76 -18.04
CA GLY A 192 -12.32 -6.18 -18.36
C GLY A 192 -11.52 -6.62 -19.59
N MET A 193 -11.45 -5.79 -20.64
CA MET A 193 -10.60 -6.07 -21.81
C MET A 193 -9.11 -6.12 -21.46
N VAL A 194 -8.65 -5.24 -20.56
CA VAL A 194 -7.25 -5.24 -20.08
C VAL A 194 -6.96 -6.53 -19.29
N ALA A 195 -7.83 -6.90 -18.35
CA ALA A 195 -7.68 -8.13 -17.57
C ALA A 195 -7.68 -9.39 -18.47
N ALA A 196 -8.55 -9.43 -19.49
CA ALA A 196 -8.57 -10.50 -20.48
C ALA A 196 -7.28 -10.55 -21.33
N THR A 197 -6.72 -9.39 -21.66
CA THR A 197 -5.44 -9.30 -22.37
C THR A 197 -4.30 -9.81 -21.50
N TYR A 198 -4.31 -9.47 -20.20
CA TYR A 198 -3.33 -9.97 -19.23
C TYR A 198 -3.37 -11.50 -19.12
N GLU A 199 -4.57 -12.10 -19.13
CA GLU A 199 -4.74 -13.54 -19.18
C GLU A 199 -4.18 -14.13 -20.48
N LYS A 200 -4.51 -13.54 -21.63
CA LYS A 200 -4.02 -13.99 -22.95
C LYS A 200 -2.50 -14.01 -23.04
N VAL A 201 -1.82 -12.98 -22.53
CA VAL A 201 -0.34 -12.90 -22.53
C VAL A 201 0.31 -13.58 -21.33
N LYS A 202 -0.50 -14.17 -20.43
CA LYS A 202 -0.06 -14.79 -19.17
C LYS A 202 0.82 -13.86 -18.34
N SER A 203 0.42 -12.59 -18.24
CA SER A 203 1.16 -11.55 -17.51
C SER A 203 1.59 -12.06 -16.13
N ASP A 204 2.83 -11.78 -15.74
CA ASP A 204 3.36 -12.12 -14.43
C ASP A 204 2.99 -11.10 -13.34
N GLN A 205 2.41 -9.96 -13.74
CA GLN A 205 2.00 -8.88 -12.86
C GLN A 205 0.52 -9.00 -12.46
N PRO A 206 0.23 -9.23 -11.16
CA PRO A 206 -1.12 -9.13 -10.64
C PRO A 206 -1.65 -7.69 -10.73
N LEU A 207 -2.96 -7.57 -10.95
CA LEU A 207 -3.70 -6.30 -10.93
C LEU A 207 -4.94 -6.49 -10.05
N VAL A 208 -5.01 -5.79 -8.92
CA VAL A 208 -6.15 -5.84 -8.02
C VAL A 208 -6.93 -4.53 -8.09
N VAL A 209 -8.22 -4.63 -8.37
CA VAL A 209 -9.11 -3.48 -8.57
C VAL A 209 -10.06 -3.35 -7.39
N TYR A 210 -10.14 -2.15 -6.83
CA TYR A 210 -11.16 -1.75 -5.87
C TYR A 210 -11.98 -0.60 -6.43
N GLN A 211 -13.28 -0.59 -6.12
CA GLN A 211 -14.15 0.55 -6.37
C GLN A 211 -14.38 1.30 -5.06
N VAL A 212 -14.08 2.59 -5.04
CA VAL A 212 -14.41 3.45 -3.90
C VAL A 212 -15.92 3.72 -3.93
N VAL A 213 -16.60 3.32 -2.85
CA VAL A 213 -18.04 3.49 -2.68
C VAL A 213 -18.38 4.67 -1.77
N SER A 214 -17.43 5.17 -0.99
CA SER A 214 -17.59 6.35 -0.14
C SER A 214 -16.25 7.04 0.15
N GLY A 215 -16.27 8.37 0.30
CA GLY A 215 -15.13 9.19 0.69
C GLY A 215 -14.36 9.87 -0.46
N SER A 216 -14.66 9.53 -1.72
CA SER A 216 -14.15 10.22 -2.91
C SER A 216 -15.15 11.28 -3.42
N ALA A 217 -14.66 12.26 -4.18
CA ALA A 217 -15.50 13.31 -4.77
C ALA A 217 -16.44 12.78 -5.88
N GLY A 218 -16.17 11.59 -6.41
CA GLY A 218 -16.99 10.92 -7.43
C GLY A 218 -16.65 9.44 -7.52
N LEU A 219 -17.27 8.75 -8.47
CA LEU A 219 -17.02 7.34 -8.75
C LEU A 219 -15.52 7.14 -9.06
N THR A 220 -14.84 6.36 -8.22
CA THR A 220 -13.38 6.21 -8.28
C THR A 220 -12.99 4.74 -8.22
N TYR A 221 -12.06 4.33 -9.08
CA TYR A 221 -11.44 3.02 -9.07
C TYR A 221 -9.98 3.12 -8.63
N LEU A 222 -9.52 2.15 -7.85
CA LEU A 222 -8.14 1.98 -7.40
C LEU A 222 -7.57 0.71 -8.01
N PHE A 223 -6.39 0.81 -8.61
CA PHE A 223 -5.67 -0.30 -9.20
C PHE A 223 -4.38 -0.49 -8.42
N PHE A 224 -4.22 -1.65 -7.78
CA PHE A 224 -3.02 -2.02 -7.04
C PHE A 224 -2.19 -3.01 -7.85
N SER A 225 -0.95 -2.63 -8.11
CA SER A 225 0.07 -3.49 -8.73
C SER A 225 1.24 -3.67 -7.76
N PRO A 226 1.44 -4.87 -7.20
CA PRO A 226 2.50 -5.14 -6.24
C PRO A 226 3.84 -5.30 -6.96
N MET A 227 4.93 -4.88 -6.31
CA MET A 227 6.29 -5.02 -6.83
C MET A 227 7.24 -5.49 -5.72
N PRO A 228 8.08 -6.50 -5.97
CA PRO A 228 9.10 -6.93 -5.02
C PRO A 228 10.25 -5.91 -4.91
N SER A 229 10.46 -5.10 -5.95
CA SER A 229 11.48 -4.04 -5.99
C SER A 229 11.16 -3.02 -7.09
N LEU A 230 11.79 -1.85 -7.03
CA LEU A 230 11.67 -0.83 -8.08
C LEU A 230 12.24 -1.27 -9.44
N GLN A 231 13.15 -2.25 -9.47
CA GLN A 231 13.67 -2.83 -10.71
C GLN A 231 12.55 -3.39 -11.61
N THR A 232 11.41 -3.75 -11.03
CA THR A 232 10.20 -4.15 -11.78
C THR A 232 9.77 -3.07 -12.79
N MET A 233 10.04 -1.79 -12.51
CA MET A 233 9.71 -0.67 -13.38
C MET A 233 10.59 -0.61 -14.64
N ASP A 234 11.81 -1.14 -14.62
CA ASP A 234 12.70 -1.15 -15.79
C ASP A 234 12.07 -1.94 -16.96
N ALA A 235 11.28 -2.98 -16.63
CA ALA A 235 10.53 -3.78 -17.59
C ALA A 235 9.15 -3.21 -17.95
N ALA A 236 8.68 -2.12 -17.33
CA ALA A 236 7.32 -1.59 -17.52
C ALA A 236 7.06 -1.21 -18.99
N ALA A 237 8.04 -0.58 -19.63
CA ALA A 237 7.99 -0.20 -21.03
C ALA A 237 7.76 -1.40 -21.97
N ALA A 238 8.51 -2.48 -21.75
CA ALA A 238 8.44 -3.70 -22.55
C ALA A 238 7.16 -4.50 -22.27
N ARG A 239 6.80 -4.70 -20.99
CA ARG A 239 5.56 -5.38 -20.59
C ARG A 239 4.35 -4.73 -21.24
N GLY A 240 4.41 -3.41 -21.29
CA GLY A 240 3.41 -2.71 -22.00
C GLY A 240 3.28 -3.01 -23.48
N ARG A 241 4.40 -3.07 -24.20
CA ARG A 241 4.45 -3.29 -25.65
C ARG A 241 3.72 -4.56 -25.98
N ALA A 242 4.04 -5.60 -25.22
CA ALA A 242 3.37 -6.89 -25.30
C ALA A 242 1.84 -6.78 -25.09
N VAL A 243 1.36 -6.00 -24.11
CA VAL A 243 -0.09 -5.85 -23.87
C VAL A 243 -0.79 -5.16 -25.04
N ARG A 244 -0.25 -4.06 -25.57
CA ARG A 244 -0.88 -3.36 -26.72
C ARG A 244 -0.82 -4.20 -27.98
N GLU A 245 0.31 -4.84 -28.25
CA GLU A 245 0.49 -5.75 -29.38
C GLU A 245 -0.50 -6.92 -29.30
N ALA A 246 -0.69 -7.51 -28.11
CA ALA A 246 -1.64 -8.59 -27.89
C ALA A 246 -3.11 -8.18 -27.97
N MET A 247 -3.41 -6.92 -27.62
CA MET A 247 -4.73 -6.30 -27.75
C MET A 247 -5.07 -6.01 -29.22
N GLY A 248 -4.08 -5.65 -30.02
CA GLY A 248 -4.22 -5.19 -31.40
C GLY A 248 -4.50 -3.69 -31.48
N GLU A 249 -4.03 -3.05 -32.56
CA GLU A 249 -4.07 -1.59 -32.72
C GLU A 249 -5.49 -1.01 -32.68
N GLU A 250 -6.47 -1.66 -33.31
CA GLU A 250 -7.85 -1.18 -33.32
C GLU A 250 -8.47 -1.16 -31.91
N ASN A 251 -8.35 -2.27 -31.17
CA ASN A 251 -8.85 -2.38 -29.81
C ASN A 251 -8.10 -1.43 -28.86
N ALA A 252 -6.78 -1.28 -29.03
CA ALA A 252 -5.98 -0.35 -28.25
C ALA A 252 -6.40 1.11 -28.49
N ALA A 253 -6.65 1.48 -29.75
CA ALA A 253 -7.14 2.82 -30.10
C ALA A 253 -8.55 3.08 -29.56
N ALA A 254 -9.46 2.10 -29.68
CA ALA A 254 -10.81 2.19 -29.13
C ALA A 254 -10.80 2.33 -27.60
N MET A 255 -10.03 1.49 -26.90
CA MET A 255 -9.83 1.57 -25.46
C MET A 255 -9.29 2.95 -25.05
N LEU A 256 -8.33 3.49 -25.80
CA LEU A 256 -7.77 4.80 -25.51
C LEU A 256 -8.80 5.93 -25.70
N LYS A 257 -9.63 5.85 -26.74
CA LYS A 257 -10.69 6.81 -26.97
C LYS A 257 -11.73 6.76 -25.85
N THR A 258 -12.31 5.59 -25.58
CA THR A 258 -13.32 5.42 -24.53
C THR A 258 -12.77 5.82 -23.18
N SER A 259 -11.53 5.46 -22.83
CA SER A 259 -10.98 5.88 -21.56
C SER A 259 -10.86 7.40 -21.42
N ALA A 260 -10.47 8.11 -22.47
CA ALA A 260 -10.41 9.57 -22.45
C ALA A 260 -11.80 10.21 -22.29
N GLU A 261 -12.86 9.56 -22.76
CA GLU A 261 -14.24 10.04 -22.65
C GLU A 261 -14.85 9.79 -21.26
N VAL A 262 -14.49 8.66 -20.62
CA VAL A 262 -15.08 8.27 -19.32
C VAL A 262 -14.30 8.81 -18.11
N THR A 263 -13.02 9.13 -18.27
CA THR A 263 -12.13 9.51 -17.17
C THR A 263 -12.17 11.00 -16.89
N ALA A 264 -12.51 11.37 -15.66
CA ALA A 264 -12.43 12.75 -15.18
C ALA A 264 -11.05 13.08 -14.59
N THR A 265 -10.48 12.17 -13.79
CA THR A 265 -9.17 12.36 -13.16
C THR A 265 -8.35 11.08 -13.15
N THR A 266 -7.02 11.23 -13.10
CA THR A 266 -6.11 10.10 -12.92
C THR A 266 -4.94 10.53 -12.06
N GLU A 267 -4.65 9.74 -11.03
CA GLU A 267 -3.46 9.85 -10.20
C GLU A 267 -2.69 8.54 -10.30
N SER A 268 -1.37 8.62 -10.49
CA SER A 268 -0.48 7.45 -10.52
C SER A 268 0.58 7.64 -9.46
N LEU A 269 0.51 6.82 -8.42
CA LEU A 269 1.29 6.96 -7.20
C LEU A 269 2.14 5.70 -7.00
N LEU A 270 3.39 5.91 -6.63
CA LEU A 270 4.30 4.86 -6.21
C LEU A 270 4.45 4.94 -4.69
N PHE A 271 4.22 3.81 -4.03
CA PHE A 271 4.35 3.66 -2.59
C PHE A 271 5.39 2.62 -2.24
N ALA A 272 6.11 2.85 -1.14
CA ALA A 272 6.84 1.83 -0.42
C ALA A 272 5.95 1.25 0.68
N LEU A 273 5.92 -0.07 0.81
CA LEU A 273 5.30 -0.74 1.94
C LEU A 273 6.14 -0.48 3.19
N ASN A 274 5.51 0.03 4.25
CA ASN A 274 6.18 0.47 5.46
C ASN A 274 5.83 -0.45 6.66
N PRO A 275 6.73 -1.38 7.04
CA PRO A 275 6.44 -2.31 8.13
C PRO A 275 6.37 -1.62 9.50
N ARG A 276 6.97 -0.43 9.66
CA ARG A 276 6.89 0.35 10.90
C ARG A 276 5.52 1.00 11.09
N LEU A 277 4.80 1.23 9.99
CA LEU A 277 3.45 1.78 9.96
C LEU A 277 2.38 0.71 9.70
N SER A 278 2.72 -0.56 9.85
CA SER A 278 1.82 -1.69 9.60
C SER A 278 1.53 -2.47 10.87
N TYR A 279 0.31 -3.01 10.97
CA TYR A 279 -0.09 -3.98 11.97
C TYR A 279 -0.69 -5.20 11.26
N VAL A 280 0.08 -6.28 11.23
CA VAL A 280 -0.25 -7.53 10.52
C VAL A 280 -0.26 -8.70 11.49
N SER A 281 -0.91 -9.80 11.10
CA SER A 281 -0.93 -11.01 11.93
C SER A 281 0.46 -11.63 12.07
N ARG A 282 0.65 -12.46 13.11
CA ARG A 282 1.94 -13.15 13.33
C ARG A 282 2.25 -14.13 12.21
N GLU A 283 1.24 -14.80 11.69
CA GLU A 283 1.35 -15.77 10.60
C GLU A 283 1.81 -15.07 9.31
N PHE A 284 1.30 -13.86 9.05
CA PHE A 284 1.69 -13.05 7.91
C PHE A 284 3.13 -12.52 8.06
N ALA A 285 3.47 -11.97 9.23
CA ALA A 285 4.81 -11.48 9.52
C ALA A 285 5.89 -12.58 9.44
N ALA A 286 5.54 -13.83 9.81
CA ALA A 286 6.45 -14.97 9.79
C ALA A 286 6.92 -15.39 8.38
N LEU A 287 6.25 -14.94 7.31
CA LEU A 287 6.65 -15.21 5.94
C LEU A 287 7.83 -14.36 5.45
N ASP A 288 8.10 -13.24 6.12
CA ASP A 288 9.23 -12.37 5.80
C ASP A 288 9.67 -11.60 7.07
N PRO A 289 10.20 -12.33 8.07
CA PRO A 289 10.43 -11.78 9.41
C PRO A 289 11.45 -10.65 9.41
N ASP A 290 12.44 -10.68 8.52
CA ASP A 290 13.45 -9.62 8.41
C ASP A 290 12.82 -8.28 8.00
N PHE A 291 11.76 -8.31 7.18
CA PHE A 291 11.03 -7.12 6.78
C PHE A 291 9.97 -6.71 7.80
N TRP A 292 9.14 -7.64 8.28
CA TRP A 292 7.99 -7.32 9.15
C TRP A 292 8.35 -7.13 10.61
N THR A 293 9.46 -7.72 11.06
CA THR A 293 9.95 -7.61 12.44
C THR A 293 11.40 -7.10 12.47
N PRO A 294 11.67 -5.90 11.92
CA PRO A 294 13.02 -5.39 11.83
C PRO A 294 13.61 -5.25 13.24
N LYS A 295 14.79 -5.84 13.44
CA LYS A 295 15.50 -5.72 14.72
C LYS A 295 15.75 -4.24 15.02
N PRO A 296 15.57 -3.80 16.28
CA PRO A 296 15.95 -2.45 16.67
C PRO A 296 17.41 -2.20 16.26
N PRO A 297 17.75 -1.01 15.72
CA PRO A 297 19.14 -0.68 15.48
C PRO A 297 19.93 -0.83 16.79
N PRO A 298 21.18 -1.34 16.74
CA PRO A 298 22.00 -1.44 17.94
C PRO A 298 22.09 -0.07 18.60
N LYS A 299 21.88 -0.03 19.92
CA LYS A 299 22.02 1.22 20.69
C LYS A 299 23.42 1.80 20.40
N PRO A 300 23.54 3.11 20.13
CA PRO A 300 24.85 3.75 20.05
C PRO A 300 25.66 3.37 21.29
N PRO A 301 26.96 3.09 21.17
CA PRO A 301 27.80 2.86 22.34
C PRO A 301 27.64 4.05 23.26
N VAL A 302 27.27 3.80 24.52
CA VAL A 302 27.33 4.81 25.57
C VAL A 302 28.79 5.24 25.61
N GLN A 303 29.09 6.44 25.11
CA GLN A 303 30.42 7.02 25.28
C GLN A 303 30.63 7.17 26.79
N PRO A 304 31.65 6.53 27.38
CA PRO A 304 32.01 6.78 28.76
C PRO A 304 32.59 8.20 28.84
N GLY A 305 31.88 9.10 29.53
CA GLY A 305 32.46 10.35 30.04
C GLY A 305 32.04 11.61 29.30
N THR A 306 30.93 12.19 29.73
CA THR A 306 30.90 13.63 30.04
C THR A 306 30.68 13.74 31.54
N PRO A 307 31.57 14.41 32.31
CA PRO A 307 31.30 14.69 33.71
C PRO A 307 30.03 15.53 33.83
N ASP A 308 29.23 15.30 34.86
CA ASP A 308 28.11 16.16 35.21
C ASP A 308 28.56 17.63 35.23
N PRO A 309 27.73 18.58 34.74
CA PRO A 309 28.05 19.99 34.89
C PRO A 309 28.11 20.31 36.39
N SER A 310 29.27 20.81 36.85
CA SER A 310 29.43 21.36 38.19
C SER A 310 28.27 22.30 38.53
N PRO A 311 27.74 22.27 39.76
CA PRO A 311 26.65 23.14 40.15
C PRO A 311 27.12 24.60 40.09
N ALA A 312 26.31 25.45 39.46
CA ALA A 312 26.55 26.89 39.38
C ALA A 312 26.66 27.52 40.79
N PRO A 313 27.50 28.55 41.00
CA PRO A 313 27.59 29.21 42.28
C PRO A 313 26.26 29.90 42.63
N GLY A 314 25.81 29.69 43.87
CA GLY A 314 24.58 30.30 44.39
C GLY A 314 24.67 31.84 44.44
N PRO A 315 23.52 32.53 44.49
CA PRO A 315 23.47 33.99 44.46
C PRO A 315 24.11 34.61 45.71
N PRO A 316 24.75 35.78 45.60
CA PRO A 316 25.36 36.46 46.76
C PRO A 316 24.27 36.91 47.74
N GLY A 317 24.49 36.63 49.03
CA GLY A 317 23.58 37.00 50.12
C GLY A 317 23.51 38.52 50.35
N PRO A 318 22.43 39.00 50.99
CA PRO A 318 22.14 40.43 51.12
C PRO A 318 23.14 41.13 52.05
N ALA A 319 23.56 42.34 51.64
CA ALA A 319 24.44 43.20 52.42
C ALA A 319 23.75 43.70 53.70
N ALA A 320 24.46 43.64 54.83
CA ALA A 320 23.98 44.12 56.12
C ALA A 320 23.91 45.67 56.16
N PRO A 321 22.90 46.25 56.84
CA PRO A 321 22.76 47.69 56.97
C PRO A 321 23.72 48.25 58.03
N LYS A 322 24.10 49.53 57.87
CA LYS A 322 24.84 50.30 58.88
C LYS A 322 23.95 50.70 60.05
#